data_AF-A0A351QVU6-F1
#
_entry.id   AF-A0A351QVU6-F1
#
_cell.length_a   1.000
_cell.length_b   1.000
_cell.length_c   1.000
_cell.angle_alpha   90.00
_cell.angle_beta   90.00
_cell.angle_gamma   90.00
#
_symmetry.space_group_name_H-M   'P 1'
#
loop_
_entity.id
_entity.type
_entity.pdbx_description
1 polymer ?
#
loop_
_entity_poly.entity_id
_entity_poly.type
_entity_poly.pdbx_seq_one_letter_code
_entity_poly.pdbx_strand_id
1 'polypeptide(L)'
;LDVDGIVGRQTWDKIYSVYKDIINGSNKPEGDGYQYPGYILKQGSRGNVISKLQTYLSAIADKYPSIKNINVDGIFGKATNQAVMDFQKYFELNSDGIVGPLTWEKIVQVYQDI
;
A
#
# COMPACT_ATOMS: atom_id res chain seq x y z
N LEU A 1 -17.58 14.43 -15.69
CA LEU A 1 -16.30 14.33 -16.45
C LEU A 1 -15.92 12.87 -16.41
N ASP A 2 -16.37 12.12 -17.39
CA ASP A 2 -16.02 10.72 -17.65
C ASP A 2 -14.88 10.78 -18.68
N VAL A 3 -13.63 10.36 -18.45
CA VAL A 3 -13.02 9.15 -17.82
C VAL A 3 -12.90 7.99 -18.81
N ASP A 4 -11.93 8.14 -19.70
CA ASP A 4 -11.57 7.24 -20.80
C ASP A 4 -10.04 6.95 -20.89
N GLY A 5 -9.22 7.43 -19.94
CA GLY A 5 -7.75 7.33 -20.04
C GLY A 5 -6.92 7.42 -18.74
N ILE A 6 -7.45 6.97 -17.59
CA ILE A 6 -6.80 6.98 -16.25
C ILE A 6 -6.40 8.38 -15.72
N VAL A 7 -7.35 9.11 -15.14
CA VAL A 7 -7.07 9.90 -13.91
C VAL A 7 -8.19 9.67 -12.89
N GLY A 8 -7.86 8.85 -11.88
CA GLY A 8 -8.67 8.56 -10.70
C GLY A 8 -8.05 7.42 -9.87
N ARG A 9 -8.00 7.44 -8.53
CA ARG A 9 -8.58 8.38 -7.53
C ARG A 9 -8.06 9.82 -7.70
N GLN A 10 -8.87 10.84 -7.36
CA GLN A 10 -9.06 11.94 -8.34
C GLN A 10 -8.25 13.23 -8.12
N THR A 11 -6.93 13.07 -8.10
CA THR A 11 -6.02 13.38 -9.24
C THR A 11 -4.66 12.85 -8.80
N TRP A 12 -4.63 11.53 -8.54
CA TRP A 12 -3.72 10.76 -7.68
C TRP A 12 -2.93 11.55 -6.65
N ASP A 13 -3.36 11.38 -5.40
CA ASP A 13 -2.69 11.92 -4.22
C ASP A 13 -2.62 13.47 -4.23
N LYS A 14 -3.32 14.11 -5.19
CA LYS A 14 -3.01 15.42 -5.79
C LYS A 14 -1.56 15.83 -5.53
N ILE A 15 -0.65 15.12 -6.20
CA ILE A 15 0.81 15.29 -6.17
C ILE A 15 1.47 14.60 -4.95
N TYR A 16 0.80 13.74 -4.17
CA TYR A 16 1.30 13.09 -2.93
C TYR A 16 1.86 14.05 -1.85
N SER A 17 1.11 15.03 -1.34
CA SER A 17 0.59 16.18 -2.07
C SER A 17 1.71 17.24 -2.05
N VAL A 18 2.22 17.61 -3.22
CA VAL A 18 3.53 18.28 -3.45
C VAL A 18 4.75 17.38 -3.09
N TYR A 19 4.54 16.06 -3.21
CA TYR A 19 5.38 14.87 -3.03
C TYR A 19 6.04 14.72 -1.67
N LYS A 20 6.87 15.70 -1.35
CA LYS A 20 7.97 15.63 -0.38
C LYS A 20 8.60 17.02 -0.37
N ASP A 21 7.78 18.06 -0.51
CA ASP A 21 8.18 19.43 -0.88
C ASP A 21 9.26 19.98 0.05
N ILE A 22 9.23 19.45 1.26
CA ILE A 22 10.36 19.40 2.16
C ILE A 22 10.79 17.93 2.34
N ILE A 23 11.87 17.55 1.66
CA ILE A 23 12.76 16.49 2.15
C ILE A 23 13.42 17.10 3.39
N ASN A 24 12.71 17.07 4.52
CA ASN A 24 12.94 17.94 5.68
C ASN A 24 14.38 17.84 6.24
N GLY A 25 15.26 18.71 5.75
CA GLY A 25 16.55 19.09 6.34
C GLY A 25 17.73 18.17 6.03
N SER A 26 17.63 16.87 6.39
CA SER A 26 18.83 16.02 6.51
C SER A 26 18.57 14.56 6.17
N ASN A 27 19.56 13.92 5.53
CA ASN A 27 19.83 12.48 5.42
C ASN A 27 18.63 11.51 5.41
N LYS A 28 18.32 10.94 4.23
CA LYS A 28 17.61 9.66 4.14
C LYS A 28 18.54 8.58 3.59
N PRO A 29 18.67 7.41 4.25
CA PRO A 29 19.41 6.30 3.69
C PRO A 29 18.64 5.73 2.50
N GLU A 30 19.22 5.79 1.31
CA GLU A 30 18.65 5.15 0.12
C GLU A 30 18.87 3.63 0.22
N GLY A 31 17.80 2.85 0.40
CA GLY A 31 17.86 1.37 0.31
C GLY A 31 17.08 0.57 1.36
N ASP A 32 16.45 1.22 2.34
CA ASP A 32 15.73 0.57 3.46
C ASP A 32 14.46 -0.21 3.08
N GLY A 33 13.97 -0.04 1.85
CA GLY A 33 12.98 -0.95 1.24
C GLY A 33 11.53 -0.74 1.65
N TYR A 34 11.26 0.20 2.56
CA TYR A 34 9.94 0.62 3.04
C TYR A 34 9.28 1.72 2.18
N GLN A 35 9.98 2.28 1.20
CA GLN A 35 9.47 3.37 0.36
C GLN A 35 8.34 2.91 -0.58
N TYR A 36 7.35 3.78 -0.79
CA TYR A 36 6.29 3.55 -1.76
C TYR A 36 6.87 3.45 -3.19
N PRO A 37 6.49 2.45 -4.00
CA PRO A 37 7.02 2.23 -5.35
C PRO A 37 6.76 3.33 -6.40
N GLY A 38 5.98 4.38 -6.07
CA GLY A 38 5.63 5.45 -7.00
C GLY A 38 4.54 5.08 -8.02
N TYR A 39 3.93 3.89 -7.89
CA TYR A 39 2.78 3.46 -8.70
C TYR A 39 1.81 2.61 -7.88
N ILE A 40 0.53 2.68 -8.26
CA ILE A 40 -0.56 1.99 -7.55
C ILE A 40 -0.47 0.47 -7.68
N LEU A 41 -0.65 -0.24 -6.58
CA LEU A 41 -0.71 -1.71 -6.56
C LEU A 41 -2.17 -2.13 -6.47
N LYS A 42 -2.61 -2.99 -7.39
CA LYS A 42 -4.01 -3.46 -7.48
C LYS A 42 -4.05 -4.88 -8.00
N GLN A 43 -5.24 -5.48 -8.04
CA GLN A 43 -5.40 -6.83 -8.58
C GLN A 43 -4.78 -6.95 -9.98
N GLY A 44 -3.89 -7.93 -10.15
CA GLY A 44 -3.11 -8.14 -11.38
C GLY A 44 -1.68 -7.61 -11.35
N SER A 45 -1.33 -6.69 -10.43
CA SER A 45 0.07 -6.28 -10.20
C SER A 45 0.94 -7.46 -9.75
N ARG A 46 2.23 -7.47 -10.10
CA ARG A 46 3.18 -8.56 -9.78
C ARG A 46 4.59 -8.05 -9.54
N GLY A 47 5.41 -8.87 -8.89
CA GLY A 47 6.85 -8.66 -8.69
C GLY A 47 7.24 -8.38 -7.24
N ASN A 48 8.52 -8.16 -6.99
CA ASN A 48 9.12 -8.09 -5.64
C ASN A 48 8.47 -7.07 -4.71
N VAL A 49 7.91 -5.98 -5.25
CA VAL A 49 7.15 -4.98 -4.49
C VAL A 49 5.86 -5.56 -3.90
N ILE A 50 5.20 -6.46 -4.63
CA ILE A 50 4.03 -7.18 -4.13
C ILE A 50 4.42 -8.20 -3.07
N SER A 51 5.56 -8.89 -3.23
CA SER A 51 6.08 -9.79 -2.20
C SER A 51 6.30 -9.03 -0.88
N LYS A 52 6.90 -7.83 -0.93
CA LYS A 52 7.06 -6.97 0.26
C LYS A 52 5.72 -6.57 0.88
N LEU A 53 4.77 -6.11 0.06
CA LEU A 53 3.41 -5.78 0.52
C LEU A 53 2.76 -6.97 1.24
N GLN A 54 2.89 -8.18 0.68
CA GLN A 54 2.37 -9.41 1.26
C GLN A 54 3.09 -9.78 2.55
N THR A 55 4.40 -9.61 2.65
CA THR A 55 5.16 -9.81 3.91
C THR A 55 4.63 -8.89 5.00
N TYR A 56 4.45 -7.60 4.73
CA TYR A 56 3.92 -6.65 5.71
C TYR A 56 2.48 -7.02 6.12
N LEU A 57 1.59 -7.26 5.15
CA LEU A 57 0.20 -7.65 5.44
C LEU A 57 0.08 -8.98 6.19
N SER A 58 0.94 -9.96 5.91
CA SER A 58 0.97 -11.25 6.61
C SER A 58 1.38 -11.08 8.08
N ALA A 59 2.45 -10.33 8.36
CA ALA A 59 2.90 -10.08 9.74
C ALA A 59 1.88 -9.24 10.54
N ILE A 60 1.18 -8.31 9.87
CA ILE A 60 0.07 -7.57 10.46
C ILE A 60 -1.11 -8.52 10.74
N ALA A 61 -1.47 -9.41 9.82
CA ALA A 61 -2.57 -10.37 10.03
C ALA A 61 -2.35 -11.31 11.22
N ASP A 62 -1.10 -11.61 11.60
CA ASP A 62 -0.78 -12.40 12.80
C ASP A 62 -1.14 -11.66 14.12
N LYS A 63 -1.19 -10.32 14.10
CA LYS A 63 -1.62 -9.48 15.23
C LYS A 63 -3.11 -9.07 15.13
N TYR A 64 -3.61 -8.92 13.91
CA TYR A 64 -4.94 -8.42 13.60
C TYR A 64 -5.77 -9.51 12.89
N PRO A 65 -6.45 -10.40 13.63
CA PRO A 65 -7.20 -11.54 13.05
C PRO A 65 -8.43 -11.12 12.22
N SER A 66 -8.78 -9.84 12.22
CA SER A 66 -9.73 -9.21 11.30
C SER A 66 -9.22 -9.08 9.87
N ILE A 67 -7.90 -9.18 9.66
CA ILE A 67 -7.23 -9.05 8.36
C ILE A 67 -6.88 -10.44 7.86
N LYS A 68 -7.28 -10.73 6.62
CA LYS A 68 -6.99 -12.03 6.00
C LYS A 68 -5.47 -12.27 5.86
N ASN A 69 -4.97 -13.33 6.50
CA ASN A 69 -3.60 -13.81 6.27
C ASN A 69 -3.45 -14.34 4.82
N ILE A 70 -2.30 -14.07 4.20
CA ILE A 70 -2.01 -14.30 2.78
C ILE A 70 -0.59 -14.81 2.56
N ASN A 71 -0.43 -15.66 1.56
CA ASN A 71 0.90 -16.13 1.15
C ASN A 71 1.69 -15.03 0.43
N VAL A 72 3.01 -15.05 0.59
CA VAL A 72 3.95 -14.19 -0.13
C VAL A 72 4.34 -14.87 -1.44
N ASP A 73 3.60 -14.61 -2.52
CA ASP A 73 3.81 -15.17 -3.86
C ASP A 73 4.24 -14.13 -4.92
N GLY A 74 4.26 -12.84 -4.57
CA GLY A 74 4.57 -11.74 -5.48
C GLY A 74 3.47 -11.43 -6.50
N ILE A 75 2.25 -11.94 -6.32
CA ILE A 75 1.11 -11.77 -7.22
C ILE A 75 -0.05 -11.13 -6.45
N PHE A 76 -0.51 -9.96 -6.90
CA PHE A 76 -1.66 -9.28 -6.29
C PHE A 76 -2.95 -9.97 -6.78
N GLY A 77 -3.25 -11.12 -6.20
CA GLY A 77 -4.44 -11.91 -6.47
C GLY A 77 -5.65 -11.48 -5.64
N LYS A 78 -6.75 -12.24 -5.76
CA LYS A 78 -7.98 -12.01 -4.99
C LYS A 78 -7.75 -12.06 -3.46
N ALA A 79 -6.83 -12.92 -3.00
CA ALA A 79 -6.48 -13.02 -1.58
C ALA A 79 -5.83 -11.74 -1.06
N THR A 80 -4.81 -11.22 -1.76
CA THR A 80 -4.14 -9.95 -1.43
C THR A 80 -5.11 -8.77 -1.53
N ASN A 81 -5.98 -8.73 -2.54
CA ASN A 81 -7.01 -7.70 -2.65
C ASN A 81 -7.99 -7.71 -1.46
N GLN A 82 -8.43 -8.88 -1.00
CA GLN A 82 -9.25 -8.99 0.20
C GLN A 82 -8.50 -8.51 1.45
N ALA A 83 -7.26 -8.97 1.68
CA ALA A 83 -6.46 -8.54 2.82
C ALA A 83 -6.21 -7.02 2.84
N VAL A 84 -5.99 -6.40 1.67
CA VAL A 84 -5.90 -4.94 1.53
C VAL A 84 -7.24 -4.26 1.87
N MET A 85 -8.37 -4.77 1.38
CA MET A 85 -9.70 -4.22 1.72
C MET A 85 -10.00 -4.36 3.22
N ASP A 86 -9.65 -5.49 3.84
CA ASP A 86 -9.82 -5.75 5.27
C ASP A 86 -8.94 -4.79 6.10
N PHE A 87 -7.65 -4.64 5.73
CA PHE A 87 -6.74 -3.67 6.33
C PHE A 87 -7.28 -2.24 6.20
N GLN A 88 -7.66 -1.83 4.98
CA GLN A 88 -8.19 -0.49 4.72
C GLN A 88 -9.44 -0.23 5.58
N LYS A 89 -10.37 -1.18 5.64
CA LYS A 89 -11.59 -1.08 6.45
C LYS A 89 -11.29 -1.01 7.94
N TYR A 90 -10.32 -1.79 8.44
CA TYR A 90 -9.94 -1.82 9.85
C TYR A 90 -9.29 -0.52 10.32
N PHE A 91 -8.46 0.11 9.47
CA PHE A 91 -7.81 1.39 9.75
C PHE A 91 -8.59 2.61 9.24
N GLU A 92 -9.91 2.46 9.01
CA GLU A 92 -10.84 3.50 8.54
C GLU A 92 -10.40 4.23 7.25
N LEU A 93 -9.55 3.59 6.46
CA LEU A 93 -9.18 4.00 5.12
C LEU A 93 -10.30 3.65 4.13
N ASN A 94 -10.22 4.24 2.94
CA ASN A 94 -11.10 3.89 1.83
C ASN A 94 -10.84 2.43 1.40
N SER A 95 -11.76 1.51 1.73
CA SER A 95 -11.71 0.09 1.34
C SER A 95 -12.07 -0.08 -0.14
N ASP A 96 -11.08 0.14 -1.02
CA ASP A 96 -11.18 -0.03 -2.48
C ASP A 96 -10.29 -1.15 -3.03
N GLY A 97 -9.45 -1.76 -2.19
CA GLY A 97 -8.55 -2.84 -2.56
C GLY A 97 -7.36 -2.40 -3.43
N ILE A 98 -7.09 -1.09 -3.51
CA ILE A 98 -5.98 -0.47 -4.25
C ILE A 98 -5.00 0.15 -3.25
N VAL A 99 -3.74 -0.27 -3.32
CA VAL A 99 -2.68 0.30 -2.48
C VAL A 99 -2.08 1.52 -3.18
N GLY A 100 -2.63 2.69 -2.85
CA GLY A 100 -1.98 3.99 -3.04
C GLY A 100 -0.92 4.27 -1.96
N PRO A 101 -0.21 5.41 -2.01
CA PRO A 101 0.84 5.74 -1.06
C PRO A 101 0.34 5.79 0.38
N LEU A 102 -0.80 6.44 0.65
CA LEU A 102 -1.39 6.51 2.00
C LEU A 102 -1.69 5.13 2.60
N THR A 103 -2.12 4.17 1.76
CA THR A 103 -2.36 2.79 2.21
C THR A 103 -1.03 2.08 2.48
N TRP A 104 -0.03 2.27 1.62
CA TRP A 104 1.30 1.70 1.80
C TRP A 104 2.00 2.22 3.06
N GLU A 105 2.02 3.54 3.28
CA GLU A 105 2.58 4.17 4.47
C GLU A 105 1.90 3.65 5.73
N LYS A 106 0.57 3.51 5.72
CA LYS A 106 -0.15 2.99 6.89
C LYS A 106 0.19 1.52 7.15
N ILE A 107 0.36 0.69 6.10
CA ILE A 107 0.83 -0.69 6.23
C ILE A 107 2.24 -0.73 6.82
N VAL A 108 3.17 0.10 6.31
CA VAL A 108 4.55 0.18 6.82
C VAL A 108 4.60 0.64 8.27
N GLN A 109 3.83 1.67 8.64
CA GLN A 109 3.75 2.15 10.02
C GLN A 109 3.29 1.03 10.94
N VAL A 110 2.15 0.39 10.64
CA VAL A 110 1.59 -0.69 11.47
C VAL A 110 2.54 -1.89 11.53
N TYR A 111 3.29 -2.18 10.46
CA TYR A 111 4.32 -3.22 10.46
C TYR A 111 5.56 -2.86 11.32
N GLN A 112 5.87 -1.58 11.49
CA GLN A 112 6.97 -1.12 12.35
C GLN A 112 6.57 -1.02 13.84
N ASP A 113 5.28 -0.94 14.13
CA ASP A 113 4.72 -0.81 15.50
C ASP A 113 4.42 -2.17 16.20
N ILE A 114 4.65 -3.33 15.55
CA ILE A 114 4.24 -4.69 16.03
C ILE A 114 5.35 -5.62 16.52
#